data_AF-A0A349Z267-F1
#
_entry.id   AF-A0A349Z267-F1
#
_cell.length_a   1.000
_cell.length_b   1.000
_cell.length_c   1.000
_cell.angle_alpha   90.00
_cell.angle_beta   90.00
_cell.angle_gamma   90.00
#
_symmetry.space_group_name_H-M   'P 1'
#
loop_
_entity.id
_entity.type
_entity.pdbx_description
1 polymer ?
#
loop_
_entity_poly.entity_id
_entity_poly.type
_entity_poly.pdbx_seq_one_letter_code
_entity_poly.pdbx_strand_id
1 'polypeptide(L)' 'VSSLWQVPDEATTYLMSRFYTYLQSEAPSAALAAAQQDTRALYPHPFYWAAFQLTGGQ' A
#
# COMPACT_ATOMS: atom_id res chain seq x y z
N VAL A 1 -22.45 14.79 9.50
CA VAL A 1 -21.92 13.55 8.90
C VAL A 1 -20.46 13.47 9.30
N SER A 2 -20.11 12.52 10.16
CA SER A 2 -18.71 12.31 10.58
C SER A 2 -18.36 10.89 10.16
N SER A 3 -17.52 10.79 9.14
CA SER A 3 -17.12 9.52 8.57
C SER A 3 -16.33 8.74 9.62
N LEU A 4 -16.89 7.63 10.10
CA LEU A 4 -16.21 6.59 10.90
C LEU A 4 -15.18 5.79 10.09
N TRP A 5 -14.88 6.26 8.89
CA TRP A 5 -13.85 5.72 8.03
C TRP A 5 -12.83 6.82 7.88
N GLN A 6 -11.71 6.65 8.58
CA GLN A 6 -10.48 7.37 8.31
C GLN A 6 -10.32 7.34 6.79
N VAL A 7 -10.52 8.48 6.14
CA VAL A 7 -10.33 8.59 4.68
C VAL A 7 -8.93 8.05 4.44
N PRO A 8 -8.76 6.93 3.72
CA PRO A 8 -7.43 6.40 3.50
C PRO A 8 -6.64 7.51 2.82
N ASP A 9 -5.51 7.90 3.44
CA ASP A 9 -4.65 8.95 2.92
C ASP A 9 -4.38 8.70 1.43
N GLU A 10 -4.18 9.77 0.64
CA GLU A 10 -3.91 9.65 -0.80
C GLU A 10 -2.80 8.63 -1.10
N ALA A 11 -1.81 8.54 -0.22
CA ALA A 11 -0.74 7.54 -0.30
C ALA A 11 -1.22 6.09 -0.13
N THR A 12 -2.17 5.83 0.78
CA THR A 12 -2.80 4.51 0.97
C THR A 12 -3.62 4.12 -0.24
N THR A 13 -4.38 5.08 -0.80
CA THR A 13 -5.16 4.87 -2.02
C THR A 13 -4.24 4.54 -3.20
N TYR A 14 -3.12 5.27 -3.32
CA TYR A 14 -2.11 5.01 -4.33
C TYR A 14 -1.48 3.62 -4.16
N LEU A 15 -1.07 3.26 -2.94
CA LEU A 15 -0.48 1.96 -2.63
C LEU A 15 -1.43 0.80 -3.00
N MET A 16 -2.69 0.87 -2.60
CA MET A 16 -3.68 -0.15 -2.91
C MET A 16 -3.98 -0.25 -4.41
N SER A 17 -4.05 0.88 -5.11
CA SER A 17 -4.22 0.89 -6.57
C SER A 17 -3.06 0.19 -7.29
N ARG A 18 -1.82 0.48 -6.90
CA ARG A 18 -0.63 -0.21 -7.43
C ARG A 18 -0.61 -1.69 -7.06
N PHE A 19 -0.94 -2.01 -5.81
CA PHE A 19 -0.99 -3.39 -5.33
C PHE A 19 -1.94 -4.25 -6.17
N TYR A 20 -3.18 -3.82 -6.40
CA TYR A 20 -4.13 -4.56 -7.25
C TYR A 20 -3.69 -4.64 -8.71
N THR A 21 -2.97 -3.64 -9.20
CA THR A 21 -2.38 -3.68 -10.55
C THR A 21 -1.35 -4.79 -10.65
N TYR A 22 -0.41 -4.86 -9.70
CA TYR A 22 0.62 -5.90 -9.68
C TYR A 22 0.07 -7.29 -9.35
N LEU A 23 -0.95 -7.39 -8.51
CA LEU A 23 -1.57 -8.66 -8.11
C LEU A 23 -2.19 -9.43 -9.29
N GLN A 24 -2.49 -8.75 -10.40
CA GLN A 24 -2.99 -9.41 -11.62
C GLN A 24 -1.92 -10.26 -12.32
N SER A 25 -0.63 -9.98 -12.08
CA SER A 25 0.49 -10.66 -12.75
C SER A 25 1.50 -11.28 -11.79
N GLU A 26 1.51 -10.87 -10.53
CA GLU A 26 2.54 -11.24 -9.55
C GLU A 26 1.94 -11.91 -8.30
N ALA A 27 2.77 -12.66 -7.58
CA ALA A 27 2.41 -13.20 -6.28
C ALA A 27 2.12 -12.05 -5.28
N PRO A 28 1.22 -12.24 -4.30
CA PRO A 28 0.82 -11.18 -3.38
C PRO A 28 1.99 -10.49 -2.64
N SER A 29 3.05 -11.24 -2.32
CA SER A 29 4.26 -10.70 -1.70
C SER A 29 5.06 -9.79 -2.63
N ALA A 30 5.23 -10.19 -3.89
CA ALA A 30 5.93 -9.41 -4.91
C ALA A 30 5.12 -8.17 -5.31
N ALA A 31 3.81 -8.32 -5.48
CA ALA A 31 2.90 -7.22 -5.78
C ALA A 31 2.89 -6.14 -4.68
N LEU A 32 2.93 -6.55 -3.41
CA LEU A 32 3.01 -5.60 -2.30
C LEU A 32 4.35 -4.87 -2.28
N ALA A 33 5.46 -5.59 -2.47
CA ALA A 33 6.79 -4.99 -2.51
C ALA A 33 6.92 -3.96 -3.63
N ALA A 34 6.42 -4.27 -4.83
CA ALA A 34 6.40 -3.35 -5.97
C ALA A 34 5.54 -2.11 -5.68
N ALA A 35 4.33 -2.30 -5.14
CA ALA A 35 3.46 -1.20 -4.76
C ALA A 35 4.05 -0.29 -3.67
N GLN A 36 4.78 -0.86 -2.70
CA GLN A 36 5.48 -0.10 -1.67
C GLN A 36 6.63 0.72 -2.24
N GLN A 37 7.40 0.18 -3.18
CA GLN A 37 8.47 0.92 -3.85
C GLN A 37 7.94 2.13 -4.62
N ASP A 38 6.87 1.95 -5.38
CA ASP A 38 6.22 3.05 -6.10
C ASP A 38 5.65 4.10 -5.15
N THR A 39 4.99 3.65 -4.08
CA THR A 39 4.42 4.56 -3.07
C THR A 39 5.53 5.34 -2.38
N ARG A 40 6.67 4.72 -2.08
CA ARG A 40 7.84 5.40 -1.49
C ARG A 40 8.43 6.46 -2.41
N ALA A 41 8.35 6.27 -3.73
CA ALA A 41 8.86 7.25 -4.70
C ALA A 41 8.05 8.55 -4.68
N LEU A 42 6.73 8.47 -4.48
CA LEU A 42 5.84 9.64 -4.40
C LEU A 42 5.68 10.17 -2.97
N TYR A 43 5.72 9.28 -1.99
CA TYR A 43 5.52 9.55 -0.57
C TYR A 43 6.72 9.02 0.22
N PRO A 44 7.84 9.77 0.26
CA PRO A 44 9.07 9.30 0.90
C PRO A 44 8.93 9.13 2.42
N HIS A 45 7.95 9.78 3.04
CA HIS A 45 7.74 9.72 4.47
C HIS A 45 7.32 8.29 4.89
N PRO A 46 8.06 7.64 5.81
CA PRO A 46 7.86 6.23 6.17
C PRO A 46 6.47 5.91 6.71
N PHE A 47 5.76 6.90 7.24
CA PHE A 47 4.37 6.77 7.69
C PHE A 47 3.43 6.15 6.64
N TYR A 48 3.65 6.43 5.35
CA TYR A 48 2.71 6.06 4.28
C TYR A 48 2.87 4.64 3.73
N TRP A 49 4.07 4.05 3.83
CA TRP A 49 4.37 2.73 3.25
C TRP A 49 4.85 1.71 4.28
N ALA A 50 5.45 2.14 5.39
CA ALA A 50 5.99 1.24 6.41
C ALA A 50 4.91 0.63 7.32
N ALA A 51 3.72 1.24 7.35
CA ALA A 51 2.55 0.72 8.07
C ALA A 51 1.97 -0.56 7.42
N PHE A 52 2.21 -0.76 6.12
CA PHE A 52 1.77 -1.95 5.40
C PHE A 52 2.83 -3.05 5.49
N GLN A 53 2.87 -3.78 6.60
CA GLN A 53 3.62 -5.03 6.68
C GLN A 53 2.68 -6.20 6.45
N LEU A 54 3.06 -7.09 5.51
CA LEU A 54 2.47 -8.42 5.39
C LEU A 54 2.87 -9.18 6.66
N THR A 55 2.03 -9.12 7.69
CA THR A 55 2.15 -10.01 8.86
C THR A 55 1.70 -11.40 8.41
N GLY A 56 2.53 -12.06 7.60
CA GLY A 56 2.46 -13.51 7.41
C GLY A 56 2.87 -14.12 8.75
N GLY A 57 1.92 -14.79 9.39
CA GLY A 57 2.11 -15.45 10.68
C GLY A 57 3.35 -16.34 10.69
N GLN A 58 4.00 -16.36 11.85
CA GLN A 58 4.96 -17.39 12.25
C GLN A 58 4.40 -18.79 12.05
#